data_AF-A0A151INH6-F1
#
_entry.id   AF-A0A151INH6-F1
#
_cell.length_a   1.000
_cell.length_b   1.000
_cell.length_c   1.000
_cell.angle_alpha   90.00
_cell.angle_beta   90.00
_cell.angle_gamma   90.00
#
_symmetry.space_group_name_H-M   'P 1'
#
loop_
_entity.id
_entity.type
_entity.pdbx_description
1 polymer ?
#
loop_
_entity_poly.entity_id
_entity_poly.type
_entity_poly.pdbx_seq_one_letter_code
_entity_poly.pdbx_strand_id
1 'polypeptide(L)'
;MSFKRGSNNNGKFSSLRSRKCARIGVSVIQINLVDEFVDGEAFLSLTETDLKELKIKTGPRKRLLNLINAAKATNCIIVDGSIYGVQNNVPTIASTSGNEIIQQVDEQPKNSVVDDVNNVQNIPILLQPQNINIEQSNDEENKLNVRAWIEAYDATHTRQVPLLSVLDSGIVGNTDRQEFIRIVCAEIVKFSNDLYPSSQLKTELAKEIVKTFPKLRSSYSPEGYEHFYDKTTNSGFIQYRFQNMRVKLGPTKKKRASTKPAIKKMNIKRQRAQFVKQEYLDEEVFQEKCSELISKMPNDINKPSIIQLLDETRPNRQRSIKNFEHTKIDDIFKLYPKLKDYNGEMIHREFTSMFSNNDTFLRKFSSYYVPRILKFCHMKKEYLLQKVEDFNDDNFKALVLLPELLPSPNYAKPKTSRGENSKGAKIKASNLSAKQIPNQNLLQFVHTMEDLIDEVSDEEDKILSKRIKTIQPFLVCFMLGETKEGQFYIKTDENLISVGKDPIIAFDILVKLHYCFDVQFASDLLTFYDFITGCIMGLNLPGASCRALHTTLCNISL
;
A
#
# COMPACT_ATOMS: atom_id res chain seq x y z
N MET A 1 -0.97 -0.16 -78.40
CA MET A 1 -1.97 0.93 -78.56
C MET A 1 -1.87 1.78 -77.28
N SER A 2 -1.49 3.05 -77.25
CA SER A 2 -1.78 4.21 -78.14
C SER A 2 -3.18 4.80 -77.88
N PHE A 3 -3.38 6.10 -77.58
CA PHE A 3 -2.41 7.22 -77.41
C PHE A 3 -3.03 8.46 -76.72
N LYS A 4 -2.16 9.39 -76.23
CA LYS A 4 -2.35 10.82 -75.80
C LYS A 4 -2.47 11.03 -74.27
N ARG A 5 -1.65 11.85 -73.57
CA ARG A 5 -1.05 13.22 -73.75
C ARG A 5 -1.98 14.35 -73.25
N GLY A 6 -1.51 15.41 -72.58
CA GLY A 6 -0.14 15.87 -72.22
C GLY A 6 -0.06 16.49 -70.80
N SER A 7 1.11 16.80 -70.21
CA SER A 7 2.11 17.83 -70.60
C SER A 7 1.61 19.27 -70.42
N ASN A 8 2.33 20.25 -69.86
CA ASN A 8 3.60 20.33 -69.09
C ASN A 8 3.77 21.81 -68.65
N ASN A 9 4.55 22.15 -67.61
CA ASN A 9 5.55 23.25 -67.67
C ASN A 9 6.29 23.55 -66.35
N ASN A 10 7.55 23.97 -66.50
CA ASN A 10 8.45 24.48 -65.46
C ASN A 10 9.10 25.79 -65.96
N GLY A 11 9.30 26.76 -65.07
CA GLY A 11 10.19 27.91 -65.30
C GLY A 11 10.28 28.77 -64.03
N LYS A 12 11.41 29.07 -63.39
CA LYS A 12 12.79 29.48 -63.78
C LYS A 12 13.02 31.01 -63.83
N PHE A 13 13.81 31.45 -62.83
CA PHE A 13 14.92 32.42 -62.88
C PHE A 13 14.72 33.96 -62.75
N SER A 14 15.64 34.53 -61.93
CA SER A 14 16.17 35.92 -61.94
C SER A 14 15.22 37.04 -61.43
N SER A 15 15.68 38.22 -60.96
CA SER A 15 17.03 38.76 -60.66
C SER A 15 16.89 39.89 -59.59
N LEU A 16 17.66 39.93 -58.49
CA LEU A 16 19.02 40.49 -58.30
C LEU A 16 19.12 42.05 -58.16
N ARG A 17 19.86 42.49 -57.12
CA ARG A 17 20.32 43.86 -56.74
C ARG A 17 19.31 44.78 -56.02
N SER A 18 19.72 45.77 -55.21
CA SER A 18 20.82 45.97 -54.22
C SER A 18 20.91 47.46 -53.88
N ARG A 19 21.01 47.84 -52.59
CA ARG A 19 21.68 49.08 -52.14
C ARG A 19 22.47 48.82 -50.85
N LYS A 20 23.63 49.47 -50.72
CA LYS A 20 24.52 49.40 -49.54
C LYS A 20 24.32 50.64 -48.65
N CYS A 21 24.45 50.45 -47.34
CA CYS A 21 25.12 51.40 -46.44
C CYS A 21 26.11 50.59 -45.57
N ALA A 22 27.19 51.23 -45.10
CA ALA A 22 28.26 50.55 -44.37
C ALA A 22 29.00 51.52 -43.42
N ARG A 23 29.68 50.94 -42.41
CA ARG A 23 30.42 51.51 -41.25
C ARG A 23 29.75 51.07 -39.93
N ILE A 24 30.44 50.65 -38.86
CA ILE A 24 31.88 50.36 -38.59
C ILE A 24 31.93 49.24 -37.52
N GLY A 25 32.99 48.42 -37.52
CA GLY A 25 33.51 47.80 -36.29
C GLY A 25 33.46 46.27 -36.19
N VAL A 26 34.58 45.72 -35.69
CA VAL A 26 34.79 44.36 -35.13
C VAL A 26 34.36 43.16 -35.98
N SER A 27 35.34 42.39 -36.47
CA SER A 27 35.14 41.05 -37.02
C SER A 27 34.92 40.02 -35.90
N VAL A 28 33.71 40.00 -35.33
CA VAL A 28 33.28 38.89 -34.45
C VAL A 28 33.03 37.66 -35.34
N ILE A 29 33.70 36.55 -35.05
CA ILE A 29 33.37 35.26 -35.68
C ILE A 29 32.05 34.79 -35.06
N GLN A 30 30.94 35.01 -35.77
CA GLN A 30 29.62 34.58 -35.34
C GLN A 30 29.47 33.07 -35.55
N ILE A 31 29.99 32.30 -34.60
CA ILE A 31 29.70 30.86 -34.49
C ILE A 31 28.23 30.74 -34.09
N ASN A 32 27.37 30.34 -35.04
CA ASN A 32 26.03 29.87 -34.72
C ASN A 32 26.16 28.49 -34.04
N LEU A 33 26.36 28.48 -32.73
CA LEU A 33 26.10 27.29 -31.92
C LEU A 33 24.59 27.06 -31.96
N VAL A 34 24.19 25.98 -32.64
CA VAL A 34 22.88 25.36 -32.44
C VAL A 34 22.89 24.76 -31.03
N ASP A 35 21.71 24.56 -30.43
CA ASP A 35 21.59 24.01 -29.07
C ASP A 35 21.92 22.49 -29.10
N GLU A 36 23.22 22.19 -29.12
CA GLU A 36 23.77 20.84 -29.31
C GLU A 36 23.58 19.99 -28.04
N PHE A 37 22.86 18.88 -28.21
CA PHE A 37 22.78 17.84 -27.18
C PHE A 37 24.19 17.34 -26.85
N VAL A 38 24.47 17.05 -25.57
CA VAL A 38 25.74 16.46 -25.16
C VAL A 38 25.87 15.07 -25.78
N ASP A 39 26.65 14.99 -26.86
CA ASP A 39 26.93 13.73 -27.55
C ASP A 39 27.88 12.82 -26.74
N GLY A 40 28.15 11.64 -27.30
CA GLY A 40 29.02 10.66 -26.66
C GLY A 40 30.47 11.12 -26.47
N GLU A 41 31.00 11.95 -27.36
CA GLU A 41 32.39 12.42 -27.33
C GLU A 41 32.54 13.61 -26.37
N ALA A 42 31.58 14.54 -26.41
CA ALA A 42 31.44 15.62 -25.43
C ALA A 42 31.30 15.06 -24.01
N PHE A 43 30.44 14.05 -23.78
CA PHE A 43 30.32 13.40 -22.47
C PHE A 43 31.63 12.75 -22.01
N LEU A 44 32.37 12.11 -22.91
CA LEU A 44 33.66 11.49 -22.59
C LEU A 44 34.77 12.53 -22.37
N SER A 45 34.71 13.72 -22.97
CA SER A 45 35.73 14.75 -22.75
C SER A 45 35.70 15.35 -21.33
N LEU A 46 34.55 15.32 -20.64
CA LEU A 46 34.33 15.91 -19.31
C LEU A 46 35.37 15.49 -18.25
N THR A 47 35.98 16.49 -17.63
CA THR A 47 36.99 16.39 -16.57
C THR A 47 36.39 16.58 -15.18
N GLU A 48 37.16 16.29 -14.10
CA GLU A 48 36.69 16.57 -12.74
C GLU A 48 36.57 18.08 -12.44
N THR A 49 37.15 18.95 -13.28
CA THR A 49 37.02 20.41 -13.24
C THR A 49 35.67 20.85 -13.77
N ASP A 50 35.29 20.42 -14.97
CA ASP A 50 34.02 20.80 -15.61
C ASP A 50 32.83 20.31 -14.77
N LEU A 51 32.93 19.10 -14.21
CA LEU A 51 31.93 18.56 -13.30
C LEU A 51 31.86 19.31 -11.94
N LYS A 52 32.88 20.11 -11.55
CA LYS A 52 32.79 21.04 -10.41
C LYS A 52 32.07 22.32 -10.81
N GLU A 53 32.31 22.85 -12.00
CA GLU A 53 31.68 24.07 -12.51
C GLU A 53 30.18 23.87 -12.81
N LEU A 54 29.80 22.67 -13.26
CA LEU A 54 28.42 22.15 -13.30
C LEU A 54 27.79 21.92 -11.90
N LYS A 55 28.46 22.35 -10.82
CA LYS A 55 28.01 22.31 -9.40
C LYS A 55 27.66 20.91 -8.89
N ILE A 56 28.23 19.86 -9.50
CA ILE A 56 27.94 18.47 -9.14
C ILE A 56 28.63 18.11 -7.82
N LYS A 57 27.81 17.67 -6.85
CA LYS A 57 28.25 17.28 -5.51
C LYS A 57 29.25 16.11 -5.57
N THR A 58 30.22 16.11 -4.67
CA THR A 58 31.41 15.22 -4.69
C THR A 58 31.11 13.72 -4.86
N GLY A 59 30.02 13.22 -4.26
CA GLY A 59 29.60 11.82 -4.41
C GLY A 59 29.19 11.46 -5.85
N PRO A 60 28.11 12.06 -6.39
CA PRO A 60 27.75 11.94 -7.80
C PRO A 60 28.89 12.24 -8.78
N ARG A 61 29.70 13.28 -8.52
CA ARG A 61 30.84 13.64 -9.38
C ARG A 61 31.86 12.51 -9.53
N LYS A 62 32.25 11.86 -8.42
CA LYS A 62 33.16 10.69 -8.46
C LYS A 62 32.54 9.50 -9.20
N ARG A 63 31.21 9.31 -9.15
CA ARG A 63 30.54 8.24 -9.92
C ARG A 63 30.54 8.54 -11.42
N LEU A 64 30.32 9.80 -11.84
CA LEU A 64 30.42 10.19 -13.26
C LEU A 64 31.85 10.03 -13.78
N LEU A 65 32.86 10.51 -13.04
CA LEU A 65 34.25 10.41 -13.47
C LEU A 65 34.70 8.95 -13.63
N ASN A 66 34.31 8.08 -12.70
CA ASN A 66 34.58 6.64 -12.82
C ASN A 66 33.86 6.00 -14.03
N LEU A 67 32.66 6.45 -14.38
CA LEU A 67 31.92 5.96 -15.56
C LEU A 67 32.59 6.41 -16.86
N ILE A 68 33.00 7.68 -16.96
CA ILE A 68 33.75 8.23 -18.10
C ILE A 68 35.08 7.48 -18.28
N ASN A 69 35.83 7.26 -17.20
CA ASN A 69 37.09 6.52 -17.24
C ASN A 69 36.90 5.05 -17.63
N ALA A 70 35.83 4.39 -17.17
CA ALA A 70 35.50 3.03 -17.58
C ALA A 70 35.14 2.95 -19.07
N ALA A 71 34.30 3.86 -19.57
CA ALA A 71 33.89 3.89 -20.98
C ALA A 71 35.07 4.18 -21.93
N LYS A 72 36.02 5.03 -21.52
CA LYS A 72 37.31 5.24 -22.22
C LYS A 72 38.17 3.97 -22.27
N ALA A 73 38.15 3.15 -21.21
CA ALA A 73 38.93 1.92 -21.15
C ALA A 73 38.36 0.78 -22.01
N THR A 74 37.08 0.85 -22.40
CA THR A 74 36.37 -0.22 -23.13
C THR A 74 36.01 0.12 -24.57
N ASN A 75 36.39 1.30 -25.09
CA ASN A 75 36.07 1.77 -26.45
C ASN A 75 34.57 1.59 -26.82
N CYS A 76 33.67 1.92 -25.89
CA CYS A 76 32.23 1.85 -26.16
C CYS A 76 31.81 2.92 -27.17
N ILE A 77 31.12 2.51 -28.23
CA ILE A 77 30.52 3.42 -29.20
C ILE A 77 29.11 3.78 -28.70
N ILE A 78 28.76 5.06 -28.77
CA ILE A 78 27.42 5.58 -28.50
C ILE A 78 26.74 5.86 -29.83
N VAL A 79 25.58 5.25 -30.06
CA VAL A 79 24.70 5.53 -31.20
C VAL A 79 23.30 5.76 -30.66
N ASP A 80 22.65 6.86 -31.07
CA ASP A 80 21.30 7.25 -30.67
C ASP A 80 21.04 7.14 -29.16
N GLY A 81 21.98 7.66 -28.36
CA GLY A 81 21.92 7.68 -26.89
C GLY A 81 22.12 6.33 -26.20
N SER A 82 22.35 5.25 -26.94
CA SER A 82 22.55 3.90 -26.42
C SER A 82 24.03 3.50 -26.43
N ILE A 83 24.50 2.89 -25.34
CA ILE A 83 25.89 2.44 -25.18
C ILE A 83 26.00 0.97 -25.60
N TYR A 84 26.78 0.69 -26.65
CA TYR A 84 27.05 -0.67 -27.10
C TYR A 84 28.48 -1.10 -26.72
N GLY A 85 28.60 -2.22 -26.01
CA GLY A 85 29.88 -2.83 -25.62
C GLY A 85 30.24 -3.98 -26.54
N VAL A 86 31.43 -3.94 -27.16
CA VAL A 86 31.96 -5.04 -27.97
C VAL A 86 32.53 -6.11 -27.04
N GLN A 87 31.92 -7.31 -27.03
CA GLN A 87 32.49 -8.45 -26.35
C GLN A 87 33.71 -8.98 -27.11
N ASN A 88 34.83 -9.14 -26.41
CA ASN A 88 35.99 -9.93 -26.85
C ASN A 88 36.48 -10.79 -25.67
N ASN A 89 37.03 -11.96 -25.98
CA ASN A 89 37.21 -13.04 -24.99
C ASN A 89 38.37 -12.83 -24.00
N VAL A 90 38.23 -13.53 -22.86
CA VAL A 90 39.12 -13.55 -21.69
C VAL A 90 40.46 -14.24 -21.99
N PRO A 91 41.55 -13.88 -21.28
CA PRO A 91 42.41 -14.90 -20.69
C PRO A 91 42.64 -14.72 -19.18
N THR A 92 42.76 -15.84 -18.46
CA THR A 92 42.82 -15.93 -16.98
C THR A 92 44.23 -16.25 -16.48
N ILE A 93 44.76 -15.47 -15.53
CA ILE A 93 45.98 -15.76 -14.74
C ILE A 93 45.82 -15.11 -13.34
N ALA A 94 46.43 -15.54 -12.23
CA ALA A 94 46.44 -16.84 -11.53
C ALA A 94 47.15 -16.66 -10.16
N SER A 95 46.67 -17.37 -9.12
CA SER A 95 47.36 -17.80 -7.88
C SER A 95 48.73 -17.23 -7.41
N THR A 96 48.77 -16.72 -6.17
CA THR A 96 49.67 -17.09 -5.03
C THR A 96 49.09 -16.47 -3.73
N SER A 97 49.00 -17.04 -2.52
CA SER A 97 49.66 -18.12 -1.74
C SER A 97 50.79 -17.65 -0.79
N GLY A 98 50.56 -17.81 0.52
CA GLY A 98 51.47 -17.50 1.66
C GLY A 98 50.62 -17.25 2.93
N ASN A 99 50.64 -18.10 3.97
CA ASN A 99 51.62 -18.21 5.09
C ASN A 99 51.44 -17.08 6.13
N GLU A 100 51.40 -17.25 7.46
CA GLU A 100 51.32 -18.38 8.43
C GLU A 100 50.34 -17.92 9.57
N ILE A 101 49.68 -18.68 10.45
CA ILE A 101 49.91 -19.93 11.20
C ILE A 101 50.80 -19.79 12.46
N ILE A 102 50.13 -19.86 13.64
CA ILE A 102 50.54 -20.43 14.95
C ILE A 102 51.20 -19.55 16.06
N GLN A 103 50.50 -19.47 17.22
CA GLN A 103 50.98 -19.53 18.63
C GLN A 103 51.79 -18.33 19.24
N GLN A 104 51.88 -18.09 20.57
CA GLN A 104 51.31 -18.73 21.79
C GLN A 104 51.33 -17.80 23.05
N VAL A 105 50.52 -18.13 24.07
CA VAL A 105 50.76 -18.06 25.56
C VAL A 105 51.19 -16.74 26.25
N ASP A 106 50.58 -16.30 27.37
CA ASP A 106 49.22 -16.55 27.92
C ASP A 106 48.62 -15.30 28.67
N GLU A 107 48.46 -15.09 29.99
CA GLU A 107 48.61 -15.87 31.24
C GLU A 107 47.76 -15.23 32.40
N GLN A 108 47.83 -15.76 33.64
CA GLN A 108 47.16 -15.33 34.90
C GLN A 108 48.17 -15.49 36.10
N PRO A 109 47.90 -15.23 37.42
CA PRO A 109 46.62 -14.95 38.12
C PRO A 109 46.63 -13.93 39.32
N LYS A 110 45.45 -13.74 39.95
CA LYS A 110 45.14 -13.49 41.40
C LYS A 110 45.83 -12.36 42.21
N ASN A 111 45.02 -11.54 42.90
CA ASN A 111 44.74 -11.71 44.34
C ASN A 111 43.58 -10.80 44.87
N SER A 112 43.19 -10.96 46.14
CA SER A 112 41.95 -10.46 46.78
C SER A 112 42.15 -9.93 48.22
N VAL A 113 41.20 -9.12 48.74
CA VAL A 113 40.81 -8.84 50.17
C VAL A 113 39.97 -7.52 50.16
N VAL A 114 38.68 -7.41 50.55
CA VAL A 114 37.91 -7.70 51.81
C VAL A 114 37.87 -6.48 52.78
N ASP A 115 36.72 -5.87 53.17
CA ASP A 115 35.33 -5.94 52.63
C ASP A 115 34.66 -4.55 52.39
N ASP A 116 33.70 -3.93 53.14
CA ASP A 116 33.08 -4.09 54.48
C ASP A 116 31.58 -3.62 54.49
N VAL A 117 30.91 -3.55 55.66
CA VAL A 117 29.44 -3.56 55.90
C VAL A 117 28.74 -2.19 56.07
N ASN A 118 27.56 -1.99 55.42
CA ASN A 118 26.28 -1.62 56.11
C ASN A 118 25.00 -1.59 55.21
N ASN A 119 23.82 -1.44 55.84
CA ASN A 119 22.51 -1.82 55.26
C ASN A 119 21.31 -0.96 55.80
N VAL A 120 20.15 -1.08 55.15
CA VAL A 120 18.76 -0.83 55.64
C VAL A 120 18.08 0.58 55.50
N GLN A 121 16.84 0.51 54.97
CA GLN A 121 15.62 1.37 55.12
C GLN A 121 15.34 2.66 54.32
N ASN A 122 14.09 2.70 53.83
CA ASN A 122 13.35 3.85 53.31
C ASN A 122 12.39 4.40 54.39
N ILE A 123 12.11 5.70 54.38
CA ILE A 123 10.86 6.29 54.92
C ILE A 123 10.35 7.35 53.91
N PRO A 124 9.05 7.34 53.52
CA PRO A 124 8.50 8.32 52.59
C PRO A 124 8.06 9.61 53.29
N ILE A 125 8.29 10.77 52.65
CA ILE A 125 7.77 12.07 53.11
C ILE A 125 6.51 12.43 52.32
N LEU A 126 5.47 12.84 53.06
CA LEU A 126 4.17 13.21 52.53
C LEU A 126 4.00 14.74 52.62
N LEU A 127 3.65 15.39 51.51
CA LEU A 127 3.33 16.82 51.46
C LEU A 127 1.98 17.03 50.77
N GLN A 128 1.13 17.85 51.37
CA GLN A 128 -0.24 18.12 50.93
C GLN A 128 -0.27 19.27 49.90
N PRO A 129 -1.26 19.30 48.99
CA PRO A 129 -1.37 20.37 47.99
C PRO A 129 -1.83 21.68 48.63
N GLN A 130 -1.15 22.78 48.31
CA GLN A 130 -1.66 24.12 48.57
C GLN A 130 -2.53 24.61 47.41
N ASN A 131 -3.69 25.21 47.73
CA ASN A 131 -4.57 25.80 46.74
C ASN A 131 -3.93 27.06 46.15
N ILE A 132 -3.88 27.15 44.82
CA ILE A 132 -3.61 28.39 44.10
C ILE A 132 -4.91 28.77 43.38
N ASN A 133 -5.51 29.89 43.77
CA ASN A 133 -6.58 30.49 42.98
C ASN A 133 -6.00 30.92 41.63
N ILE A 134 -6.58 30.43 40.54
CA ILE A 134 -6.33 30.96 39.20
C ILE A 134 -7.51 31.87 38.88
N GLU A 135 -7.27 33.18 38.90
CA GLU A 135 -8.24 34.17 38.44
C GLU A 135 -8.45 34.04 36.91
N GLN A 136 -9.71 34.09 36.48
CA GLN A 136 -10.08 33.86 35.09
C GLN A 136 -9.55 34.98 34.20
N SER A 137 -8.65 34.64 33.27
CA SER A 137 -7.95 35.58 32.39
C SER A 137 -8.25 35.29 30.92
N ASN A 138 -9.30 35.95 30.41
CA ASN A 138 -9.60 36.19 28.99
C ASN A 138 -9.53 34.97 28.03
N ASP A 139 -10.56 34.12 28.04
CA ASP A 139 -10.66 32.90 27.22
C ASP A 139 -10.77 33.08 25.68
N GLU A 140 -10.94 34.30 25.15
CA GLU A 140 -11.21 34.48 23.70
C GLU A 140 -9.98 34.36 22.78
N GLU A 141 -8.77 34.74 23.21
CA GLU A 141 -7.58 34.75 22.31
C GLU A 141 -6.99 33.37 22.01
N ASN A 142 -7.25 32.34 22.84
CA ASN A 142 -6.63 31.01 22.73
C ASN A 142 -7.45 29.97 21.93
N LYS A 143 -8.47 30.43 21.18
CA LYS A 143 -9.44 29.57 20.50
C LYS A 143 -8.88 29.00 19.18
N LEU A 144 -8.93 27.68 19.01
CA LEU A 144 -8.53 27.03 17.75
C LEU A 144 -9.46 27.46 16.60
N ASN A 145 -8.97 28.24 15.64
CA ASN A 145 -9.76 28.65 14.47
C ASN A 145 -9.31 27.93 13.21
N VAL A 146 -9.82 26.70 13.03
CA VAL A 146 -9.49 25.84 11.89
C VAL A 146 -9.87 26.48 10.55
N ARG A 147 -10.96 27.26 10.49
CA ARG A 147 -11.41 27.90 9.24
C ARG A 147 -10.43 28.97 8.76
N ALA A 148 -10.06 29.90 9.64
CA ALA A 148 -9.14 30.99 9.34
C ALA A 148 -7.75 30.49 8.91
N TRP A 149 -7.29 29.34 9.46
CA TRP A 149 -6.03 28.71 9.05
C TRP A 149 -6.05 28.19 7.61
N ILE A 150 -7.21 27.78 7.08
CA ILE A 150 -7.35 27.35 5.68
C ILE A 150 -7.59 28.56 4.77
N GLU A 151 -8.36 29.57 5.22
CA GLU A 151 -8.55 30.82 4.49
C GLU A 151 -7.22 31.57 4.27
N ALA A 152 -6.36 31.66 5.29
CA ALA A 152 -5.00 32.21 5.16
C ALA A 152 -4.06 31.34 4.30
N TYR A 153 -4.33 30.03 4.21
CA TYR A 153 -3.56 29.13 3.34
C TYR A 153 -3.93 29.31 1.87
N ASP A 154 -5.23 29.28 1.54
CA ASP A 154 -5.74 29.49 0.19
C ASP A 154 -5.40 30.91 -0.32
N ALA A 155 -5.42 31.93 0.55
CA ALA A 155 -4.99 33.29 0.22
C ALA A 155 -3.49 33.41 -0.16
N THR A 156 -2.66 32.41 0.17
CA THR A 156 -1.22 32.38 -0.14
C THR A 156 -0.83 31.31 -1.17
N HIS A 157 -1.76 30.44 -1.60
CA HIS A 157 -1.48 29.31 -2.48
C HIS A 157 -2.47 29.24 -3.65
N THR A 158 -1.99 29.50 -4.87
CA THR A 158 -2.79 29.46 -6.10
C THR A 158 -3.17 28.03 -6.49
N ARG A 159 -4.36 27.59 -6.08
CA ARG A 159 -4.98 26.31 -6.43
C ARG A 159 -6.22 26.52 -7.31
N GLN A 160 -6.42 25.68 -8.33
CA GLN A 160 -7.58 25.77 -9.25
C GLN A 160 -8.95 25.76 -8.53
N VAL A 161 -9.03 25.05 -7.41
CA VAL A 161 -10.21 24.98 -6.53
C VAL A 161 -9.68 25.15 -5.09
N PRO A 162 -10.04 26.23 -4.35
CA PRO A 162 -9.55 26.48 -3.00
C PRO A 162 -9.81 25.31 -2.05
N LEU A 163 -8.87 24.99 -1.16
CA LEU A 163 -8.99 23.86 -0.24
C LEU A 163 -10.21 24.02 0.68
N LEU A 164 -10.52 25.24 1.12
CA LEU A 164 -11.72 25.55 1.91
C LEU A 164 -12.99 25.03 1.22
N SER A 165 -13.16 25.33 -0.07
CA SER A 165 -14.33 24.89 -0.85
C SER A 165 -14.38 23.36 -1.01
N VAL A 166 -13.23 22.69 -1.08
CA VAL A 166 -13.17 21.22 -1.11
C VAL A 166 -13.62 20.62 0.24
N LEU A 167 -13.23 21.24 1.36
CA LEU A 167 -13.63 20.79 2.70
C LEU A 167 -15.13 21.06 2.95
N ASP A 168 -15.62 22.26 2.61
CA ASP A 168 -17.05 22.63 2.67
C ASP A 168 -17.92 21.77 1.71
N SER A 169 -17.35 21.25 0.60
CA SER A 169 -18.05 20.29 -0.26
C SER A 169 -18.29 18.93 0.40
N GLY A 170 -17.36 18.47 1.24
CA GLY A 170 -17.31 17.12 1.81
C GLY A 170 -16.66 16.06 0.89
N ILE A 171 -16.34 16.39 -0.36
CA ILE A 171 -15.81 15.45 -1.37
C ILE A 171 -14.26 15.58 -1.41
N VAL A 172 -13.62 15.09 -0.35
CA VAL A 172 -12.19 15.31 -0.07
C VAL A 172 -11.31 14.16 -0.58
N GLY A 173 -10.39 14.45 -1.50
CA GLY A 173 -9.41 13.51 -2.02
C GLY A 173 -8.31 13.13 -1.01
N ASN A 174 -7.56 12.05 -1.28
CA ASN A 174 -6.44 11.65 -0.42
C ASN A 174 -5.28 12.67 -0.42
N THR A 175 -5.12 13.44 -1.49
CA THR A 175 -4.22 14.60 -1.59
C THR A 175 -4.73 15.74 -0.72
N ASP A 176 -5.96 16.19 -0.96
CA ASP A 176 -6.68 17.25 -0.23
C ASP A 176 -6.62 17.02 1.29
N ARG A 177 -6.89 15.77 1.73
CA ARG A 177 -6.85 15.38 3.15
C ARG A 177 -5.43 15.40 3.74
N GLN A 178 -4.41 15.07 2.95
CA GLN A 178 -3.01 15.16 3.39
C GLN A 178 -2.52 16.61 3.47
N GLU A 179 -3.00 17.47 2.57
CA GLU A 179 -2.74 18.92 2.57
C GLU A 179 -3.39 19.59 3.79
N PHE A 180 -4.69 19.41 3.97
CA PHE A 180 -5.44 19.87 5.14
C PHE A 180 -4.79 19.48 6.47
N ILE A 181 -4.47 18.18 6.64
CA ILE A 181 -3.83 17.67 7.87
C ILE A 181 -2.38 18.16 8.01
N ARG A 182 -1.68 18.53 6.92
CA ARG A 182 -0.37 19.18 7.02
C ARG A 182 -0.48 20.59 7.59
N ILE A 183 -1.50 21.35 7.19
CA ILE A 183 -1.73 22.75 7.61
C ILE A 183 -2.11 22.80 9.08
N VAL A 184 -3.20 22.16 9.49
CA VAL A 184 -3.68 22.24 10.89
C VAL A 184 -2.67 21.69 11.90
N CYS A 185 -1.88 20.68 11.54
CA CYS A 185 -0.78 20.19 12.39
C CYS A 185 0.48 21.08 12.36
N ALA A 186 0.63 21.99 11.40
CA ALA A 186 1.67 23.02 11.45
C ALA A 186 1.24 24.16 12.38
N GLU A 187 0.00 24.63 12.28
CA GLU A 187 -0.52 25.70 13.13
C GLU A 187 -0.56 25.30 14.61
N ILE A 188 -0.96 24.05 14.94
CA ILE A 188 -0.84 23.53 16.32
C ILE A 188 0.62 23.56 16.85
N VAL A 189 1.62 23.33 15.99
CA VAL A 189 3.04 23.39 16.42
C VAL A 189 3.51 24.83 16.64
N LYS A 190 2.97 25.81 15.90
CA LYS A 190 3.21 27.23 16.20
C LYS A 190 2.54 27.59 17.54
N PHE A 191 1.24 27.28 17.66
CA PHE A 191 0.41 27.60 18.81
C PHE A 191 0.94 27.02 20.13
N SER A 192 1.31 25.73 20.16
CA SER A 192 1.82 25.08 21.38
C SER A 192 3.35 25.08 21.52
N ASN A 193 4.08 25.65 20.55
CA ASN A 193 5.55 25.64 20.43
C ASN A 193 6.24 24.27 20.68
N ASP A 194 5.54 23.15 20.45
CA ASP A 194 6.04 21.79 20.67
C ASP A 194 5.56 20.84 19.57
N LEU A 195 6.44 19.97 19.09
CA LEU A 195 6.07 18.87 18.21
C LEU A 195 5.37 17.71 18.96
N TYR A 196 5.23 17.80 20.29
CA TYR A 196 4.56 16.84 21.17
C TYR A 196 3.30 17.41 21.87
N PRO A 197 2.30 17.94 21.13
CA PRO A 197 1.05 18.39 21.73
C PRO A 197 0.34 17.25 22.48
N SER A 198 -0.41 17.63 23.51
CA SER A 198 -1.13 16.72 24.43
C SER A 198 -2.18 15.87 23.69
N SER A 199 -2.68 14.82 24.35
CA SER A 199 -3.84 14.07 23.83
C SER A 199 -5.12 14.92 23.83
N GLN A 200 -5.24 15.84 24.77
CA GLN A 200 -6.34 16.82 24.85
C GLN A 200 -6.34 17.76 23.64
N LEU A 201 -5.24 18.46 23.36
CA LEU A 201 -5.14 19.43 22.26
C LEU A 201 -5.38 18.80 20.86
N LYS A 202 -5.02 17.52 20.68
CA LYS A 202 -5.38 16.77 19.45
C LYS A 202 -6.86 16.39 19.38
N THR A 203 -7.50 16.16 20.52
CA THR A 203 -8.93 15.86 20.60
C THR A 203 -9.73 17.13 20.34
N GLU A 204 -9.32 18.26 20.93
CA GLU A 204 -9.90 19.59 20.68
C GLU A 204 -9.78 19.99 19.21
N LEU A 205 -8.58 19.84 18.61
CA LEU A 205 -8.43 20.03 17.15
C LEU A 205 -9.37 19.12 16.35
N ALA A 206 -9.47 17.83 16.71
CA ALA A 206 -10.31 16.90 15.97
C ALA A 206 -11.81 17.23 16.08
N LYS A 207 -12.28 17.68 17.25
CA LYS A 207 -13.63 18.20 17.45
C LYS A 207 -13.86 19.49 16.65
N GLU A 208 -12.92 20.42 16.67
CA GLU A 208 -13.05 21.69 15.94
C GLU A 208 -13.03 21.50 14.42
N ILE A 209 -12.29 20.50 13.90
CA ILE A 209 -12.33 20.11 12.48
C ILE A 209 -13.74 19.67 12.06
N VAL A 210 -14.40 18.77 12.80
CA VAL A 210 -15.76 18.30 12.44
C VAL A 210 -16.85 19.32 12.77
N LYS A 211 -16.59 20.28 13.66
CA LYS A 211 -17.44 21.44 13.92
C LYS A 211 -17.35 22.49 12.80
N THR A 212 -16.14 22.75 12.31
CA THR A 212 -15.90 23.67 11.17
C THR A 212 -16.41 23.08 9.86
N PHE A 213 -16.20 21.77 9.64
CA PHE A 213 -16.59 21.07 8.41
C PHE A 213 -17.48 19.85 8.73
N PRO A 214 -18.79 20.02 9.00
CA PRO A 214 -19.68 18.94 9.43
C PRO A 214 -19.74 17.73 8.49
N LYS A 215 -19.58 17.95 7.18
CA LYS A 215 -19.54 16.88 6.17
C LYS A 215 -18.32 15.96 6.28
N LEU A 216 -17.32 16.31 7.08
CA LEU A 216 -16.16 15.44 7.35
C LEU A 216 -16.38 14.53 8.57
N ARG A 217 -17.56 14.57 9.21
CA ARG A 217 -17.89 13.74 10.36
C ARG A 217 -18.16 12.29 9.95
N SER A 218 -17.50 11.35 10.61
CA SER A 218 -17.64 9.91 10.37
C SER A 218 -18.89 9.33 11.03
N SER A 219 -19.68 8.58 10.26
CA SER A 219 -20.81 7.76 10.71
C SER A 219 -20.39 6.57 11.60
N TYR A 220 -19.15 6.09 11.46
CA TYR A 220 -18.62 4.89 12.12
C TYR A 220 -18.01 5.11 13.51
N SER A 221 -18.15 6.29 14.11
CA SER A 221 -17.51 6.56 15.40
C SER A 221 -18.34 7.50 16.29
N PRO A 222 -18.33 7.31 17.63
CA PRO A 222 -19.36 7.88 18.53
C PRO A 222 -19.54 9.40 18.46
N GLU A 223 -18.45 10.16 18.47
CA GLU A 223 -18.50 11.61 18.32
C GLU A 223 -18.29 12.04 16.85
N GLY A 224 -17.63 11.21 16.05
CA GLY A 224 -17.46 11.34 14.60
C GLY A 224 -16.12 11.90 14.12
N TYR A 225 -15.25 12.36 15.02
CA TYR A 225 -13.91 12.89 14.70
C TYR A 225 -12.77 11.86 14.83
N GLU A 226 -13.04 10.65 15.32
CA GLU A 226 -12.05 9.67 15.78
C GLU A 226 -11.19 9.07 14.64
N HIS A 227 -11.45 9.46 13.40
CA HIS A 227 -10.57 9.20 12.25
C HIS A 227 -9.48 10.27 12.09
N PHE A 228 -9.71 11.50 12.54
CA PHE A 228 -8.70 12.55 12.68
C PHE A 228 -7.80 12.32 13.89
N TYR A 229 -8.38 12.11 15.09
CA TYR A 229 -7.65 11.65 16.27
C TYR A 229 -8.54 10.81 17.18
N ASP A 230 -8.07 9.61 17.53
CA ASP A 230 -8.67 8.78 18.59
C ASP A 230 -7.75 8.78 19.81
N LYS A 231 -8.26 9.26 20.95
CA LYS A 231 -7.56 9.30 22.24
C LYS A 231 -7.32 7.89 22.82
N THR A 232 -8.20 6.93 22.55
CA THR A 232 -8.16 5.57 23.14
C THR A 232 -7.08 4.70 22.48
N THR A 233 -7.07 4.58 21.15
CA THR A 233 -5.99 3.89 20.42
C THR A 233 -4.76 4.77 20.17
N ASN A 234 -4.83 6.07 20.50
CA ASN A 234 -3.81 7.08 20.23
C ASN A 234 -3.38 7.07 18.75
N SER A 235 -4.36 7.12 17.85
CA SER A 235 -4.24 6.96 16.40
C SER A 235 -5.00 8.04 15.60
N GLY A 236 -5.24 7.85 14.31
CA GLY A 236 -5.84 8.86 13.41
C GLY A 236 -4.83 9.72 12.65
N PHE A 237 -5.32 10.50 11.67
CA PHE A 237 -4.49 11.29 10.75
C PHE A 237 -3.59 12.32 11.45
N ILE A 238 -4.11 13.06 12.44
CA ILE A 238 -3.39 14.10 13.20
C ILE A 238 -2.18 13.48 13.89
N GLN A 239 -2.38 12.37 14.59
CA GLN A 239 -1.31 11.66 15.28
C GLN A 239 -0.28 11.06 14.30
N TYR A 240 -0.71 10.47 13.19
CA TYR A 240 0.21 9.95 12.16
C TYR A 240 1.04 11.08 11.52
N ARG A 241 0.45 12.25 11.29
CA ARG A 241 1.16 13.46 10.84
C ARG A 241 2.22 13.90 11.85
N PHE A 242 1.88 13.99 13.14
CA PHE A 242 2.87 14.33 14.18
C PHE A 242 3.97 13.27 14.32
N GLN A 243 3.65 11.97 14.24
CA GLN A 243 4.66 10.91 14.21
C GLN A 243 5.66 11.13 13.06
N ASN A 244 5.17 11.40 11.85
CA ASN A 244 6.02 11.66 10.68
C ASN A 244 6.85 12.95 10.80
N MET A 245 6.32 14.02 11.42
CA MET A 245 7.10 15.24 11.71
C MET A 245 8.26 14.93 12.67
N ARG A 246 8.02 14.14 13.72
CA ARG A 246 9.04 13.74 14.71
C ARG A 246 10.13 12.81 14.15
N VAL A 247 9.90 12.09 13.05
CA VAL A 247 10.93 11.22 12.42
C VAL A 247 12.23 11.99 12.15
N LYS A 248 12.12 13.23 11.68
CA LYS A 248 13.26 14.09 11.31
C LYS A 248 14.02 14.71 12.51
N LEU A 249 13.51 14.61 13.74
CA LEU A 249 14.17 15.19 14.92
C LEU A 249 15.50 14.48 15.25
N GLY A 250 16.49 15.23 15.72
CA GLY A 250 17.71 14.67 16.29
C GLY A 250 17.45 13.88 17.58
N PRO A 251 18.34 12.97 18.01
CA PRO A 251 18.11 12.11 19.18
C PRO A 251 17.80 12.87 20.47
N THR A 252 18.45 14.02 20.69
CA THR A 252 18.25 14.90 21.86
C THR A 252 16.89 15.59 21.89
N LYS A 253 16.28 15.87 20.73
CA LYS A 253 14.94 16.48 20.62
C LYS A 253 13.80 15.46 20.55
N LYS A 254 14.11 14.16 20.50
CA LYS A 254 13.12 13.08 20.57
C LYS A 254 12.84 12.74 22.02
N LYS A 255 11.72 13.21 22.57
CA LYS A 255 11.15 12.65 23.81
C LYS A 255 11.02 11.13 23.59
N ARG A 256 11.83 10.33 24.30
CA ARG A 256 11.88 8.87 24.11
C ARG A 256 10.50 8.29 24.39
N ALA A 257 10.03 7.40 23.52
CA ALA A 257 8.84 6.62 23.85
C ALA A 257 9.14 5.77 25.10
N SER A 258 8.15 5.63 25.99
CA SER A 258 8.25 4.71 27.11
C SER A 258 8.60 3.31 26.61
N THR A 259 9.45 2.58 27.34
CA THR A 259 9.87 1.20 27.04
C THR A 259 8.75 0.17 27.13
N LYS A 260 7.51 0.57 27.51
CA LYS A 260 6.32 -0.25 27.28
C LYS A 260 6.26 -0.64 25.79
N PRO A 261 6.16 -1.92 25.43
CA PRO A 261 6.17 -2.35 24.04
C PRO A 261 5.03 -1.64 23.31
N ALA A 262 5.34 -1.04 22.15
CA ALA A 262 4.31 -0.48 21.31
C ALA A 262 3.32 -1.60 20.96
N ILE A 263 2.05 -1.43 21.35
CA ILE A 263 0.97 -2.36 21.00
C ILE A 263 1.09 -2.62 19.51
N LYS A 264 1.38 -3.88 19.12
CA LYS A 264 1.56 -4.27 17.71
C LYS A 264 0.38 -3.67 16.95
N LYS A 265 0.67 -2.83 15.95
CA LYS A 265 -0.39 -2.23 15.11
C LYS A 265 -1.25 -3.37 14.62
N MET A 266 -2.48 -3.41 15.12
CA MET A 266 -3.27 -4.63 15.04
C MET A 266 -3.48 -4.96 13.57
N ASN A 267 -3.26 -6.21 13.19
CA ASN A 267 -4.00 -6.78 12.08
C ASN A 267 -5.48 -6.44 12.30
N ILE A 268 -6.19 -6.10 11.23
CA ILE A 268 -7.59 -5.66 11.27
C ILE A 268 -8.33 -6.58 12.25
N LYS A 269 -8.82 -6.03 13.36
CA LYS A 269 -9.59 -6.80 14.34
C LYS A 269 -10.96 -7.08 13.74
N ARG A 270 -10.98 -8.05 12.82
CA ARG A 270 -12.16 -8.81 12.43
C ARG A 270 -12.90 -9.15 13.73
N GLN A 271 -14.19 -8.90 13.77
CA GLN A 271 -15.02 -9.48 14.83
C GLN A 271 -14.83 -11.00 14.72
N ARG A 272 -14.19 -11.60 15.73
CA ARG A 272 -14.23 -13.05 15.89
C ARG A 272 -15.71 -13.39 16.07
N ALA A 273 -16.24 -14.25 15.21
CA ALA A 273 -17.64 -14.66 15.27
C ALA A 273 -17.99 -15.00 16.71
N GLN A 274 -19.05 -14.38 17.23
CA GLN A 274 -19.41 -14.53 18.64
C GLN A 274 -20.14 -15.86 18.79
N PHE A 275 -19.35 -16.94 18.91
CA PHE A 275 -19.87 -18.30 19.00
C PHE A 275 -20.87 -18.37 20.15
N VAL A 276 -22.14 -18.54 19.78
CA VAL A 276 -23.15 -19.17 20.63
C VAL A 276 -22.53 -20.46 21.18
N LYS A 277 -22.88 -20.82 22.41
CA LYS A 277 -22.30 -21.96 23.14
C LYS A 277 -22.65 -23.28 22.43
N GLN A 278 -21.92 -23.59 21.37
CA GLN A 278 -22.10 -24.79 20.55
C GLN A 278 -21.58 -26.00 21.30
N GLU A 279 -22.39 -27.05 21.31
CA GLU A 279 -21.96 -28.37 21.71
C GLU A 279 -20.98 -28.90 20.65
N TYR A 280 -19.87 -29.45 21.10
CA TYR A 280 -18.92 -30.14 20.24
C TYR A 280 -19.37 -31.60 20.15
N LEU A 281 -19.24 -32.20 18.97
CA LEU A 281 -19.32 -33.65 18.85
C LEU A 281 -18.14 -34.28 19.58
N ASP A 282 -18.37 -35.43 20.23
CA ASP A 282 -17.28 -36.29 20.72
C ASP A 282 -16.36 -36.69 19.56
N GLU A 283 -15.08 -36.90 19.84
CA GLU A 283 -14.05 -37.03 18.80
C GLU A 283 -14.33 -38.23 17.86
N GLU A 284 -14.80 -39.35 18.39
CA GLU A 284 -15.17 -40.54 17.59
C GLU A 284 -16.31 -40.23 16.60
N VAL A 285 -17.41 -39.62 17.07
CA VAL A 285 -18.56 -39.20 16.25
C VAL A 285 -18.17 -38.12 15.24
N PHE A 286 -17.22 -37.24 15.60
CA PHE A 286 -16.69 -36.23 14.70
C PHE A 286 -15.88 -36.85 13.56
N GLN A 287 -15.00 -37.82 13.85
CA GLN A 287 -14.18 -38.52 12.84
C GLN A 287 -15.03 -39.43 11.95
N GLU A 288 -16.07 -40.08 12.48
CA GLU A 288 -17.06 -40.83 11.71
C GLU A 288 -17.74 -39.91 10.67
N LYS A 289 -18.31 -38.78 11.11
CA LYS A 289 -19.00 -37.83 10.23
C LYS A 289 -18.06 -37.14 9.23
N CYS A 290 -16.79 -36.92 9.58
CA CYS A 290 -15.79 -36.46 8.62
C CYS A 290 -15.47 -37.52 7.55
N SER A 291 -15.41 -38.80 7.93
CA SER A 291 -15.20 -39.93 7.00
C SER A 291 -16.41 -40.12 6.05
N GLU A 292 -17.63 -39.98 6.58
CA GLU A 292 -18.85 -39.97 5.76
C GLU A 292 -18.87 -38.77 4.80
N LEU A 293 -18.48 -37.58 5.27
CA LEU A 293 -18.38 -36.38 4.46
C LEU A 293 -17.36 -36.53 3.32
N ILE A 294 -16.21 -37.16 3.56
CA ILE A 294 -15.18 -37.41 2.54
C ILE A 294 -15.70 -38.36 1.45
N SER A 295 -16.36 -39.45 1.84
CA SER A 295 -16.77 -40.54 0.95
C SER A 295 -17.95 -40.23 0.02
N LYS A 296 -18.87 -39.31 0.39
CA LYS A 296 -19.96 -38.88 -0.51
C LYS A 296 -19.43 -38.17 -1.76
N MET A 297 -19.90 -38.56 -2.95
CA MET A 297 -19.62 -37.79 -4.18
C MET A 297 -20.36 -36.45 -4.19
N PRO A 298 -19.75 -35.33 -4.64
CA PRO A 298 -20.44 -34.07 -4.81
C PRO A 298 -21.35 -34.10 -6.04
N ASN A 299 -22.64 -34.27 -5.82
CA ASN A 299 -23.71 -34.22 -6.81
C ASN A 299 -25.02 -33.77 -6.12
N ASP A 300 -26.04 -33.38 -6.89
CA ASP A 300 -27.26 -32.80 -6.31
C ASP A 300 -28.07 -33.76 -5.44
N ILE A 301 -27.93 -35.08 -5.64
CA ILE A 301 -28.57 -36.11 -4.80
C ILE A 301 -27.95 -36.13 -3.40
N ASN A 302 -26.61 -36.09 -3.32
CA ASN A 302 -25.86 -36.09 -2.07
C ASN A 302 -25.80 -34.71 -1.40
N LYS A 303 -26.05 -33.63 -2.15
CA LYS A 303 -25.92 -32.24 -1.68
C LYS A 303 -26.63 -31.95 -0.34
N PRO A 304 -27.88 -32.37 -0.08
CA PRO A 304 -28.53 -32.13 1.21
C PRO A 304 -27.83 -32.83 2.38
N SER A 305 -27.31 -34.05 2.15
CA SER A 305 -26.60 -34.84 3.16
C SER A 305 -25.18 -34.31 3.40
N ILE A 306 -24.49 -33.84 2.36
CA ILE A 306 -23.21 -33.10 2.49
C ILE A 306 -23.41 -31.80 3.28
N ILE A 307 -24.48 -31.06 2.99
CA ILE A 307 -24.89 -29.85 3.73
C ILE A 307 -25.11 -30.17 5.21
N GLN A 308 -25.87 -31.22 5.53
CA GLN A 308 -26.14 -31.64 6.91
C GLN A 308 -24.84 -32.00 7.65
N LEU A 309 -23.98 -32.84 7.07
CA LEU A 309 -22.70 -33.19 7.68
C LEU A 309 -21.78 -31.98 7.87
N LEU A 310 -21.78 -31.02 6.94
CA LEU A 310 -21.05 -29.77 7.11
C LEU A 310 -21.62 -28.93 8.25
N ASP A 311 -22.94 -28.82 8.40
CA ASP A 311 -23.57 -28.11 9.52
C ASP A 311 -23.24 -28.77 10.87
N GLU A 312 -23.37 -30.09 10.98
CA GLU A 312 -23.11 -30.85 12.22
C GLU A 312 -21.64 -30.85 12.63
N THR A 313 -20.71 -30.95 11.68
CA THR A 313 -19.26 -30.92 11.96
C THR A 313 -18.71 -29.51 12.20
N ARG A 314 -19.48 -28.44 11.90
CA ARG A 314 -19.03 -27.04 11.94
C ARG A 314 -18.34 -26.63 13.25
N PRO A 315 -18.84 -26.92 14.46
CA PRO A 315 -18.22 -26.45 15.70
C PRO A 315 -16.79 -26.99 15.86
N ASN A 316 -16.62 -28.30 15.67
CA ASN A 316 -15.34 -28.99 15.75
C ASN A 316 -14.37 -28.49 14.66
N ARG A 317 -14.80 -28.41 13.39
CA ARG A 317 -13.98 -27.86 12.28
C ARG A 317 -13.52 -26.43 12.57
N GLN A 318 -14.43 -25.56 12.99
CA GLN A 318 -14.16 -24.15 13.28
C GLN A 318 -13.27 -23.94 14.52
N ARG A 319 -13.22 -24.91 15.44
CA ARG A 319 -12.28 -24.96 16.57
C ARG A 319 -10.88 -25.38 16.11
N SER A 320 -10.78 -26.44 15.31
CA SER A 320 -9.50 -26.90 14.74
C SER A 320 -8.81 -25.80 13.93
N ILE A 321 -9.51 -25.19 12.97
CA ILE A 321 -9.02 -24.11 12.09
C ILE A 321 -8.39 -22.94 12.89
N LYS A 322 -8.94 -22.61 14.07
CA LYS A 322 -8.47 -21.47 14.88
C LYS A 322 -7.40 -21.82 15.92
N ASN A 323 -7.29 -23.08 16.30
CA ASN A 323 -6.28 -23.55 17.25
C ASN A 323 -4.93 -23.79 16.55
N PHE A 324 -4.97 -24.22 15.29
CA PHE A 324 -3.78 -24.45 14.47
C PHE A 324 -3.33 -23.14 13.79
N GLU A 325 -2.62 -22.29 14.54
CA GLU A 325 -1.95 -21.10 14.00
C GLU A 325 -1.02 -21.51 12.84
N HIS A 326 -1.24 -20.92 11.65
CA HIS A 326 -0.58 -21.23 10.37
C HIS A 326 -1.08 -22.45 9.54
N THR A 327 -2.26 -23.00 9.81
CA THR A 327 -2.91 -23.97 8.87
C THR A 327 -3.00 -23.40 7.44
N LYS A 328 -2.65 -24.17 6.40
CA LYS A 328 -2.93 -23.78 5.01
C LYS A 328 -4.37 -24.08 4.63
N ILE A 329 -4.90 -23.36 3.66
CA ILE A 329 -6.25 -23.62 3.13
C ILE A 329 -6.33 -25.02 2.51
N ASP A 330 -5.26 -25.49 1.88
CA ASP A 330 -5.24 -26.84 1.32
C ASP A 330 -5.24 -27.92 2.41
N ASP A 331 -4.68 -27.66 3.59
CA ASP A 331 -4.74 -28.59 4.72
C ASP A 331 -6.19 -28.70 5.22
N ILE A 332 -6.91 -27.57 5.25
CA ILE A 332 -8.36 -27.52 5.51
C ILE A 332 -9.14 -28.29 4.43
N PHE A 333 -8.77 -28.20 3.15
CA PHE A 333 -9.41 -28.98 2.08
C PHE A 333 -8.98 -30.45 2.01
N LYS A 334 -7.80 -30.82 2.53
CA LYS A 334 -7.37 -32.22 2.67
C LYS A 334 -8.18 -32.92 3.76
N LEU A 335 -8.53 -32.21 4.85
CA LEU A 335 -9.42 -32.69 5.90
C LEU A 335 -10.91 -32.63 5.51
N TYR A 336 -11.33 -31.55 4.85
CA TYR A 336 -12.75 -31.22 4.60
C TYR A 336 -13.00 -30.88 3.12
N PRO A 337 -12.81 -31.83 2.19
CA PRO A 337 -12.76 -31.55 0.76
C PRO A 337 -14.03 -30.95 0.18
N LYS A 338 -15.20 -31.22 0.78
CA LYS A 338 -16.49 -30.71 0.27
C LYS A 338 -16.68 -29.20 0.41
N LEU A 339 -15.82 -28.52 1.18
CA LEU A 339 -15.88 -27.07 1.35
C LEU A 339 -15.54 -26.28 0.07
N LYS A 340 -14.87 -26.90 -0.93
CA LYS A 340 -14.61 -26.28 -2.25
C LYS A 340 -15.59 -26.70 -3.35
N ASP A 341 -16.54 -27.58 -3.04
CA ASP A 341 -17.53 -28.05 -4.02
C ASP A 341 -18.70 -27.03 -4.19
N TYR A 342 -19.58 -27.28 -5.16
CA TYR A 342 -20.81 -26.49 -5.41
C TYR A 342 -20.56 -24.99 -5.65
N ASN A 343 -19.54 -24.65 -6.44
CA ASN A 343 -19.20 -23.27 -6.85
C ASN A 343 -19.05 -22.27 -5.68
N GLY A 344 -18.59 -22.72 -4.52
CA GLY A 344 -18.42 -21.88 -3.32
C GLY A 344 -19.66 -21.71 -2.44
N GLU A 345 -20.79 -22.33 -2.78
CA GLU A 345 -22.01 -22.33 -1.96
C GLU A 345 -21.76 -22.84 -0.53
N MET A 346 -20.86 -23.82 -0.37
CA MET A 346 -20.49 -24.35 0.94
C MET A 346 -19.74 -23.33 1.81
N ILE A 347 -18.87 -22.50 1.21
CA ILE A 347 -18.19 -21.37 1.87
C ILE A 347 -19.21 -20.29 2.26
N HIS A 348 -20.16 -19.99 1.38
CA HIS A 348 -21.24 -19.05 1.69
C HIS A 348 -22.07 -19.54 2.89
N ARG A 349 -22.44 -20.83 2.94
CA ARG A 349 -23.19 -21.41 4.08
C ARG A 349 -22.41 -21.35 5.38
N GLU A 350 -21.12 -21.70 5.38
CA GLU A 350 -20.24 -21.54 6.54
C GLU A 350 -20.25 -20.09 7.05
N PHE A 351 -20.09 -19.12 6.14
CA PHE A 351 -20.06 -17.70 6.49
C PHE A 351 -21.40 -17.22 7.08
N THR A 352 -22.53 -17.54 6.44
CA THR A 352 -23.85 -17.10 6.91
C THR A 352 -24.21 -17.75 8.25
N SER A 353 -23.72 -18.96 8.54
CA SER A 353 -23.82 -19.58 9.87
C SER A 353 -22.96 -18.89 10.94
N MET A 354 -21.90 -18.19 10.56
CA MET A 354 -20.99 -17.47 11.49
C MET A 354 -21.35 -15.98 11.63
N PHE A 355 -21.99 -15.37 10.62
CA PHE A 355 -22.17 -13.93 10.47
C PHE A 355 -23.56 -13.57 9.89
N SER A 356 -24.62 -14.22 10.38
CA SER A 356 -25.99 -14.15 9.86
C SER A 356 -26.55 -12.74 9.57
N ASN A 357 -26.18 -11.74 10.38
CA ASN A 357 -26.66 -10.36 10.24
C ASN A 357 -25.78 -9.46 9.34
N ASN A 358 -24.59 -9.92 8.95
CA ASN A 358 -23.55 -9.10 8.32
C ASN A 358 -23.31 -9.41 6.83
N ASP A 359 -23.96 -10.45 6.31
CA ASP A 359 -23.96 -10.80 4.88
C ASP A 359 -24.70 -9.74 4.05
N THR A 360 -23.98 -8.65 3.77
CA THR A 360 -24.57 -7.42 3.21
C THR A 360 -23.74 -6.79 2.09
N PHE A 361 -22.69 -7.47 1.63
CA PHE A 361 -21.83 -6.99 0.54
C PHE A 361 -22.62 -6.85 -0.77
N LEU A 362 -23.13 -7.95 -1.33
CA LEU A 362 -23.91 -7.95 -2.59
C LEU A 362 -25.04 -6.90 -2.58
N ARG A 363 -25.81 -6.84 -1.48
CA ARG A 363 -26.92 -5.89 -1.31
C ARG A 363 -26.50 -4.42 -1.37
N LYS A 364 -25.34 -4.07 -0.78
CA LYS A 364 -24.90 -2.66 -0.62
C LYS A 364 -23.91 -2.21 -1.69
N PHE A 365 -23.06 -3.10 -2.20
CA PHE A 365 -21.96 -2.71 -3.07
C PHE A 365 -22.50 -2.10 -4.37
N SER A 366 -23.24 -2.89 -5.15
CA SER A 366 -23.87 -2.47 -6.40
C SER A 366 -24.85 -1.30 -6.23
N SER A 367 -25.76 -1.38 -5.26
CA SER A 367 -26.84 -0.39 -5.11
C SER A 367 -26.40 0.96 -4.55
N TYR A 368 -25.42 0.98 -3.64
CA TYR A 368 -25.04 2.18 -2.88
C TYR A 368 -23.64 2.68 -3.19
N TYR A 369 -22.65 1.78 -3.29
CA TYR A 369 -21.24 2.16 -3.41
C TYR A 369 -20.78 2.32 -4.86
N VAL A 370 -21.17 1.44 -5.79
CA VAL A 370 -20.70 1.47 -7.20
C VAL A 370 -20.93 2.83 -7.88
N PRO A 371 -22.15 3.42 -7.90
CA PRO A 371 -22.36 4.73 -8.51
C PRO A 371 -21.55 5.85 -7.84
N ARG A 372 -21.35 5.77 -6.52
CA ARG A 372 -20.57 6.77 -5.74
C ARG A 372 -19.08 6.66 -6.03
N ILE A 373 -18.55 5.44 -6.16
CA ILE A 373 -17.16 5.16 -6.52
C ILE A 373 -16.88 5.71 -7.93
N LEU A 374 -17.73 5.39 -8.90
CA LEU A 374 -17.54 5.86 -10.28
C LEU A 374 -17.70 7.38 -10.40
N LYS A 375 -18.68 8.00 -9.73
CA LYS A 375 -18.83 9.46 -9.70
C LYS A 375 -17.67 10.16 -8.98
N PHE A 376 -17.12 9.57 -7.91
CA PHE A 376 -15.88 10.06 -7.28
C PHE A 376 -14.68 9.99 -8.22
N CYS A 377 -14.54 8.91 -8.99
CA CYS A 377 -13.49 8.78 -10.00
C CYS A 377 -13.60 9.88 -11.06
N HIS A 378 -14.78 10.14 -11.64
CA HIS A 378 -14.98 11.26 -12.57
C HIS A 378 -14.57 12.60 -11.94
N MET A 379 -15.01 12.89 -10.71
CA MET A 379 -14.76 14.19 -10.06
C MET A 379 -13.33 14.44 -9.57
N LYS A 380 -12.50 13.40 -9.37
CA LYS A 380 -11.19 13.53 -8.69
C LYS A 380 -10.05 12.70 -9.30
N LYS A 381 -10.33 11.73 -10.17
CA LYS A 381 -9.39 10.72 -10.68
C LYS A 381 -9.80 10.15 -12.05
N GLU A 382 -10.17 11.01 -12.99
CA GLU A 382 -10.65 10.60 -14.32
C GLU A 382 -9.68 9.65 -15.05
N TYR A 383 -8.38 9.87 -14.88
CA TYR A 383 -7.29 9.00 -15.37
C TYR A 383 -7.34 7.53 -14.89
N LEU A 384 -8.16 7.19 -13.88
CA LEU A 384 -8.41 5.80 -13.48
C LEU A 384 -9.50 5.13 -14.32
N LEU A 385 -10.47 5.89 -14.84
CA LEU A 385 -11.57 5.34 -15.65
C LEU A 385 -11.04 4.83 -16.99
N GLN A 386 -10.11 5.57 -17.60
CA GLN A 386 -9.35 5.15 -18.78
C GLN A 386 -8.57 3.83 -18.60
N LYS A 387 -8.32 3.39 -17.35
CA LYS A 387 -7.66 2.11 -17.04
C LYS A 387 -8.64 0.96 -16.82
N VAL A 388 -9.94 1.21 -16.93
CA VAL A 388 -11.01 0.21 -16.83
C VAL A 388 -12.09 0.41 -17.90
N GLU A 389 -11.73 1.06 -19.00
CA GLU A 389 -12.58 1.29 -20.18
C GLU A 389 -12.89 -0.03 -20.92
N ASP A 390 -11.99 -1.01 -20.80
CA ASP A 390 -12.09 -2.37 -21.35
C ASP A 390 -12.86 -3.37 -20.45
N PHE A 391 -13.53 -2.87 -19.40
CA PHE A 391 -14.50 -3.65 -18.62
C PHE A 391 -15.91 -3.21 -19.02
N ASN A 392 -16.82 -4.15 -19.31
CA ASN A 392 -18.20 -3.80 -19.63
C ASN A 392 -18.99 -3.36 -18.37
N ASP A 393 -18.95 -4.16 -17.30
CA ASP A 393 -19.74 -3.96 -16.09
C ASP A 393 -19.18 -2.90 -15.12
N ASP A 394 -20.07 -2.01 -14.65
CA ASP A 394 -19.76 -0.92 -13.73
C ASP A 394 -19.46 -1.38 -12.30
N ASN A 395 -20.05 -2.49 -11.84
CA ASN A 395 -19.73 -3.05 -10.54
C ASN A 395 -18.28 -3.55 -10.53
N PHE A 396 -17.87 -4.20 -11.60
CA PHE A 396 -16.53 -4.76 -11.78
C PHE A 396 -15.49 -3.63 -11.88
N LYS A 397 -15.75 -2.57 -12.66
CA LYS A 397 -14.94 -1.33 -12.66
C LYS A 397 -14.75 -0.78 -11.24
N ALA A 398 -15.84 -0.60 -10.50
CA ALA A 398 -15.79 -0.04 -9.16
C ALA A 398 -15.03 -0.94 -8.16
N LEU A 399 -15.16 -2.27 -8.28
CA LEU A 399 -14.42 -3.23 -7.46
C LEU A 399 -12.92 -3.14 -7.71
N VAL A 400 -12.53 -3.11 -8.99
CA VAL A 400 -11.14 -3.05 -9.47
C VAL A 400 -10.49 -1.69 -9.19
N LEU A 401 -11.26 -0.60 -9.18
CA LEU A 401 -10.74 0.75 -8.86
C LEU A 401 -10.63 1.06 -7.35
N LEU A 402 -11.44 0.43 -6.50
CA LEU A 402 -11.48 0.72 -5.06
C LEU A 402 -10.11 0.60 -4.33
N PRO A 403 -9.23 -0.38 -4.63
CA PRO A 403 -7.87 -0.41 -4.09
C PRO A 403 -7.06 0.87 -4.35
N GLU A 404 -7.18 1.48 -5.54
CA GLU A 404 -6.48 2.71 -5.89
C GLU A 404 -7.13 3.98 -5.29
N LEU A 405 -8.36 3.90 -4.80
CA LEU A 405 -8.97 4.98 -4.01
C LEU A 405 -8.48 5.02 -2.56
N LEU A 406 -7.92 3.92 -2.06
CA LEU A 406 -7.44 3.76 -0.69
C LEU A 406 -5.91 3.93 -0.61
N PRO A 407 -5.36 4.38 0.54
CA PRO A 407 -3.93 4.52 0.69
C PRO A 407 -3.25 3.15 0.88
N SER A 408 -2.35 2.79 -0.03
CA SER A 408 -1.52 1.59 0.10
C SER A 408 -0.82 1.57 1.49
N PRO A 409 -0.88 0.43 2.22
CA PRO A 409 -0.35 0.35 3.58
C PRO A 409 1.15 0.64 3.62
N ASN A 410 1.63 1.15 4.76
CA ASN A 410 2.97 1.75 4.87
C ASN A 410 4.14 0.79 4.59
N TYR A 411 3.90 -0.53 4.61
CA TYR A 411 4.89 -1.55 4.27
C TYR A 411 4.95 -1.84 2.76
N ALA A 412 3.87 -1.55 2.02
CA ALA A 412 3.76 -1.75 0.57
C ALA A 412 4.35 -0.59 -0.26
N LYS A 413 5.03 0.36 0.38
CA LYS A 413 5.78 1.42 -0.33
C LYS A 413 7.23 0.95 -0.52
N PRO A 414 7.69 0.67 -1.75
CA PRO A 414 9.09 0.35 -1.98
C PRO A 414 9.96 1.51 -1.48
N LYS A 415 10.99 1.20 -0.69
CA LYS A 415 11.94 2.20 -0.21
C LYS A 415 12.79 2.68 -1.39
N THR A 416 12.42 3.81 -1.99
CA THR A 416 13.25 4.50 -2.99
C THR A 416 14.66 4.75 -2.42
N SER A 417 15.60 3.92 -2.85
CA SER A 417 17.06 3.98 -2.67
C SER A 417 17.56 4.85 -1.49
N ARG A 418 17.24 4.45 -0.26
CA ARG A 418 17.99 4.92 0.93
C ARG A 418 19.04 3.87 1.30
N GLY A 419 20.28 4.33 1.35
CA GLY A 419 21.48 3.50 1.43
C GLY A 419 21.43 2.45 2.53
N GLU A 420 22.11 1.33 2.26
CA GLU A 420 22.08 0.15 3.11
C GLU A 420 22.83 0.35 4.42
N ASN A 421 22.13 0.86 5.44
CA ASN A 421 22.52 0.69 6.84
C ASN A 421 21.31 0.88 7.77
N SER A 422 20.47 -0.16 7.86
CA SER A 422 19.51 -0.33 8.95
C SER A 422 19.19 -1.82 9.15
N LYS A 423 19.76 -2.41 10.20
CA LYS A 423 19.42 -3.77 10.64
C LYS A 423 18.08 -3.73 11.37
N GLY A 424 17.09 -4.41 10.79
CA GLY A 424 15.73 -4.55 11.30
C GLY A 424 14.93 -5.34 10.26
N ALA A 425 14.14 -6.32 10.69
CA ALA A 425 13.59 -7.36 9.82
C ALA A 425 12.90 -6.78 8.56
N LYS A 426 13.53 -6.96 7.40
CA LYS A 426 12.99 -6.55 6.10
C LYS A 426 12.14 -7.70 5.57
N ILE A 427 10.81 -7.52 5.49
CA ILE A 427 10.03 -8.28 4.50
C ILE A 427 10.59 -7.87 3.12
N LYS A 428 10.99 -8.84 2.29
CA LYS A 428 11.53 -8.57 0.95
C LYS A 428 10.44 -7.94 0.07
N ALA A 429 10.84 -7.11 -0.89
CA ALA A 429 9.90 -6.39 -1.76
C ALA A 429 9.22 -7.28 -2.83
N SER A 430 9.55 -8.57 -2.92
CA SER A 430 9.09 -9.52 -3.95
C SER A 430 7.69 -10.11 -3.71
N ASN A 431 6.89 -9.51 -2.84
CA ASN A 431 5.46 -9.78 -2.67
C ASN A 431 4.62 -8.48 -2.85
N LEU A 432 5.17 -7.50 -3.58
CA LEU A 432 4.49 -6.24 -3.88
C LEU A 432 4.22 -6.18 -5.39
N SER A 433 2.94 -6.26 -5.76
CA SER A 433 2.52 -6.06 -7.15
C SER A 433 2.94 -4.67 -7.63
N ALA A 434 3.18 -4.53 -8.93
CA ALA A 434 3.23 -3.21 -9.54
C ALA A 434 1.90 -2.46 -9.34
N LYS A 435 1.87 -1.15 -9.63
CA LYS A 435 0.62 -0.35 -9.69
C LYS A 435 -0.15 -0.62 -10.99
N GLN A 436 -0.46 -1.90 -11.19
CA GLN A 436 -1.35 -2.41 -12.23
C GLN A 436 -2.81 -2.30 -11.76
N ILE A 437 -3.72 -2.28 -12.74
CA ILE A 437 -5.17 -2.37 -12.52
C ILE A 437 -5.65 -3.50 -13.44
N PRO A 438 -6.22 -4.60 -12.91
CA PRO A 438 -6.41 -4.91 -11.49
C PRO A 438 -5.10 -5.09 -10.70
N ASN A 439 -5.22 -5.10 -9.37
CA ASN A 439 -4.14 -5.51 -8.47
C ASN A 439 -3.99 -7.04 -8.53
N GLN A 440 -2.77 -7.53 -8.73
CA GLN A 440 -2.47 -8.96 -8.94
C GLN A 440 -2.82 -9.84 -7.72
N ASN A 441 -2.81 -9.30 -6.49
CA ASN A 441 -3.23 -10.01 -5.28
C ASN A 441 -4.77 -9.98 -5.05
N LEU A 442 -5.53 -9.35 -5.94
CA LEU A 442 -7.01 -9.31 -5.93
C LEU A 442 -7.58 -10.15 -7.08
N LEU A 443 -7.07 -9.92 -8.29
CA LEU A 443 -7.53 -10.54 -9.53
C LEU A 443 -6.39 -10.64 -10.54
N GLN A 444 -6.24 -11.83 -11.13
CA GLN A 444 -5.45 -12.08 -12.35
C GLN A 444 -6.39 -12.47 -13.50
N PHE A 445 -5.99 -12.13 -14.73
CA PHE A 445 -6.66 -12.49 -15.98
C PHE A 445 -5.73 -13.42 -16.76
N VAL A 446 -6.27 -14.53 -17.28
CA VAL A 446 -5.48 -15.68 -17.76
C VAL A 446 -6.16 -16.28 -19.01
N HIS A 447 -5.40 -16.82 -19.97
CA HIS A 447 -5.96 -17.47 -21.17
C HIS A 447 -5.93 -19.00 -21.09
N THR A 448 -4.91 -19.59 -20.45
CA THR A 448 -4.64 -21.04 -20.39
C THR A 448 -4.35 -21.52 -18.96
N MET A 449 -4.20 -22.83 -18.74
CA MET A 449 -3.77 -23.34 -17.42
C MET A 449 -2.25 -23.23 -17.23
N GLU A 450 -1.53 -23.25 -18.34
CA GLU A 450 -0.07 -23.14 -18.45
C GLU A 450 0.42 -21.76 -17.97
N ASP A 451 -0.32 -20.69 -18.29
CA ASP A 451 -0.06 -19.32 -17.80
C ASP A 451 0.03 -19.23 -16.26
N LEU A 452 -0.70 -20.07 -15.51
CA LEU A 452 -0.65 -20.14 -14.03
C LEU A 452 0.59 -20.88 -13.49
N ILE A 453 1.33 -21.55 -14.36
CA ILE A 453 2.51 -22.36 -14.02
C ILE A 453 3.79 -21.60 -14.40
N ASP A 454 3.77 -20.81 -15.48
CA ASP A 454 4.92 -20.04 -15.95
C ASP A 454 5.29 -18.85 -15.04
N GLU A 455 4.40 -18.34 -14.17
CA GLU A 455 4.81 -17.46 -13.04
C GLU A 455 5.77 -18.14 -12.04
N VAL A 456 6.09 -19.43 -12.22
CA VAL A 456 7.01 -20.23 -11.39
C VAL A 456 8.19 -20.81 -12.22
N SER A 457 8.45 -20.29 -13.43
CA SER A 457 9.47 -20.83 -14.33
C SER A 457 10.92 -20.49 -13.95
N ASP A 458 11.16 -19.43 -13.16
CA ASP A 458 12.50 -19.05 -12.70
C ASP A 458 13.09 -20.08 -11.71
N GLU A 459 14.12 -20.81 -12.14
CA GLU A 459 14.77 -21.88 -11.36
C GLU A 459 15.32 -21.41 -10.00
N GLU A 460 15.72 -20.14 -9.86
CA GLU A 460 16.13 -19.59 -8.55
C GLU A 460 14.97 -19.52 -7.56
N ASP A 461 13.76 -19.16 -8.01
CA ASP A 461 12.57 -19.10 -7.18
C ASP A 461 11.91 -20.48 -6.99
N LYS A 462 12.24 -21.53 -7.78
CA LYS A 462 11.93 -22.94 -7.42
C LYS A 462 12.66 -23.40 -6.16
N ILE A 463 13.87 -22.90 -5.91
CA ILE A 463 14.63 -23.21 -4.69
C ILE A 463 14.13 -22.35 -3.51
N LEU A 464 13.64 -21.13 -3.77
CA LEU A 464 13.14 -20.23 -2.73
C LEU A 464 11.67 -20.50 -2.34
N SER A 465 10.80 -20.90 -3.27
CA SER A 465 9.39 -21.26 -3.05
C SER A 465 9.22 -22.53 -2.22
N LYS A 466 10.17 -23.48 -2.30
CA LYS A 466 10.31 -24.60 -1.36
C LYS A 466 10.41 -24.16 0.11
N ARG A 467 10.66 -22.87 0.41
CA ARG A 467 10.48 -22.27 1.75
C ARG A 467 9.10 -21.63 1.93
N ILE A 468 8.05 -22.43 1.86
CA ILE A 468 6.74 -22.21 2.51
C ILE A 468 6.23 -20.76 2.39
N LYS A 469 6.07 -20.24 1.17
CA LYS A 469 5.15 -19.11 0.94
C LYS A 469 3.73 -19.66 0.89
N THR A 470 2.84 -19.19 1.76
CA THR A 470 1.39 -19.41 1.64
C THR A 470 0.81 -18.32 0.74
N ILE A 471 0.34 -18.73 -0.45
CA ILE A 471 -0.38 -17.89 -1.40
C ILE A 471 -1.63 -17.35 -0.69
N GLN A 472 -1.80 -16.03 -0.72
CA GLN A 472 -3.01 -15.38 -0.21
C GLN A 472 -4.11 -15.55 -1.27
N PRO A 473 -5.33 -15.98 -0.92
CA PRO A 473 -6.40 -16.16 -1.88
C PRO A 473 -6.67 -14.92 -2.74
N PHE A 474 -6.80 -15.14 -4.04
CA PHE A 474 -7.11 -14.14 -5.05
C PHE A 474 -7.98 -14.74 -6.16
N LEU A 475 -8.63 -13.90 -6.95
CA LEU A 475 -9.44 -14.34 -8.09
C LEU A 475 -8.59 -14.60 -9.34
N VAL A 476 -8.91 -15.66 -10.07
CA VAL A 476 -8.44 -15.92 -11.43
C VAL A 476 -9.65 -15.91 -12.35
N CYS A 477 -9.59 -15.16 -13.44
CA CYS A 477 -10.58 -15.22 -14.53
C CYS A 477 -9.93 -15.82 -15.77
N PHE A 478 -10.46 -16.96 -16.24
CA PHE A 478 -10.08 -17.56 -17.52
C PHE A 478 -10.91 -16.91 -18.63
N MET A 479 -10.26 -16.09 -19.46
CA MET A 479 -10.91 -15.22 -20.45
C MET A 479 -11.39 -16.00 -21.68
N LEU A 480 -12.61 -15.70 -22.13
CA LEU A 480 -13.19 -16.27 -23.35
C LEU A 480 -12.81 -15.40 -24.57
N GLY A 481 -11.54 -15.46 -24.95
CA GLY A 481 -10.95 -14.64 -26.02
C GLY A 481 -10.30 -13.37 -25.47
N GLU A 482 -10.53 -12.24 -26.12
CA GLU A 482 -9.95 -10.93 -25.75
C GLU A 482 -10.80 -10.16 -24.71
N THR A 483 -12.03 -10.58 -24.43
CA THR A 483 -12.88 -9.92 -23.44
C THR A 483 -12.54 -10.36 -22.01
N LYS A 484 -12.67 -9.45 -21.04
CA LYS A 484 -12.48 -9.70 -19.61
C LYS A 484 -13.65 -10.48 -18.96
N GLU A 485 -14.26 -11.37 -19.74
CA GLU A 485 -15.43 -12.17 -19.40
C GLU A 485 -15.06 -13.65 -19.46
N GLY A 486 -15.50 -14.43 -18.48
CA GLY A 486 -14.93 -15.76 -18.26
C GLY A 486 -15.55 -16.52 -17.10
N GLN A 487 -14.96 -17.66 -16.78
CA GLN A 487 -15.24 -18.36 -15.54
C GLN A 487 -14.24 -17.90 -14.47
N PHE A 488 -14.76 -17.46 -13.34
CA PHE A 488 -13.98 -17.05 -12.17
C PHE A 488 -13.72 -18.22 -11.25
N TYR A 489 -12.50 -18.22 -10.70
CA TYR A 489 -12.03 -19.17 -9.70
C TYR A 489 -11.32 -18.43 -8.57
N ILE A 490 -11.29 -19.02 -7.38
CA ILE A 490 -10.36 -18.62 -6.31
C ILE A 490 -9.13 -19.52 -6.40
N LYS A 491 -7.95 -18.94 -6.56
CA LYS A 491 -6.67 -19.66 -6.45
C LYS A 491 -6.22 -19.68 -4.98
N THR A 492 -5.86 -20.86 -4.48
CA THR A 492 -5.12 -21.03 -3.21
C THR A 492 -3.71 -21.55 -3.52
N ASP A 493 -2.98 -22.06 -2.51
CA ASP A 493 -1.69 -22.74 -2.68
C ASP A 493 -1.77 -23.86 -3.76
N GLU A 494 -2.43 -24.98 -3.49
CA GLU A 494 -2.56 -26.15 -4.38
C GLU A 494 -3.93 -26.22 -5.10
N ASN A 495 -4.97 -25.55 -4.60
CA ASN A 495 -6.34 -25.67 -5.13
C ASN A 495 -6.76 -24.50 -6.03
N LEU A 496 -7.77 -24.76 -6.86
CA LEU A 496 -8.48 -23.81 -7.70
C LEU A 496 -10.00 -24.07 -7.54
N ILE A 497 -10.74 -23.12 -6.98
CA ILE A 497 -12.15 -23.26 -6.61
C ILE A 497 -13.01 -22.51 -7.62
N SER A 498 -13.87 -23.21 -8.39
CA SER A 498 -14.84 -22.54 -9.26
C SER A 498 -15.81 -21.68 -8.44
N VAL A 499 -16.12 -20.46 -8.89
CA VAL A 499 -17.07 -19.54 -8.23
C VAL A 499 -18.06 -18.86 -9.19
N GLY A 500 -18.21 -19.38 -10.40
CA GLY A 500 -19.19 -18.90 -11.39
C GLY A 500 -18.62 -17.88 -12.38
N LYS A 501 -19.51 -17.09 -13.03
CA LYS A 501 -19.14 -16.10 -14.06
C LYS A 501 -19.28 -14.65 -13.61
N ASP A 502 -19.90 -14.41 -12.46
CA ASP A 502 -20.14 -13.07 -11.92
C ASP A 502 -18.95 -12.64 -11.03
N PRO A 503 -18.23 -11.55 -11.36
CA PRO A 503 -17.05 -11.12 -10.61
C PRO A 503 -17.38 -10.64 -9.18
N ILE A 504 -18.61 -10.18 -8.94
CA ILE A 504 -19.05 -9.65 -7.65
C ILE A 504 -19.46 -10.79 -6.71
N ILE A 505 -20.13 -11.82 -7.22
CA ILE A 505 -20.40 -13.07 -6.49
C ILE A 505 -19.09 -13.83 -6.23
N ALA A 506 -18.19 -13.91 -7.21
CA ALA A 506 -16.86 -14.50 -7.05
C ALA A 506 -16.06 -13.80 -5.93
N PHE A 507 -16.06 -12.46 -5.92
CA PHE A 507 -15.40 -11.69 -4.88
C PHE A 507 -16.07 -11.80 -3.50
N ASP A 508 -17.40 -11.86 -3.45
CA ASP A 508 -18.15 -12.10 -2.20
C ASP A 508 -17.74 -13.45 -1.57
N ILE A 509 -17.65 -14.52 -2.36
CA ILE A 509 -17.18 -15.83 -1.90
C ILE A 509 -15.72 -15.76 -1.43
N LEU A 510 -14.83 -15.03 -2.12
CA LEU A 510 -13.44 -14.80 -1.70
C LEU A 510 -13.36 -14.09 -0.34
N VAL A 511 -14.13 -13.02 -0.12
CA VAL A 511 -14.19 -12.32 1.18
C VAL A 511 -14.69 -13.26 2.28
N LYS A 512 -15.71 -14.08 1.98
CA LYS A 512 -16.29 -15.07 2.91
C LYS A 512 -15.27 -16.16 3.28
N LEU A 513 -14.51 -16.68 2.31
CA LEU A 513 -13.44 -17.68 2.50
C LEU A 513 -12.42 -17.22 3.56
N HIS A 514 -11.95 -15.96 3.47
CA HIS A 514 -11.01 -15.39 4.44
C HIS A 514 -11.51 -15.41 5.90
N TYR A 515 -12.83 -15.42 6.12
CA TYR A 515 -13.44 -15.51 7.44
C TYR A 515 -13.73 -16.96 7.86
N CYS A 516 -14.20 -17.81 6.95
CA CYS A 516 -14.47 -19.22 7.23
C CYS A 516 -13.21 -19.99 7.65
N PHE A 517 -12.06 -19.64 7.07
CA PHE A 517 -10.77 -20.33 7.26
C PHE A 517 -9.73 -19.50 8.05
N ASP A 518 -10.16 -18.37 8.65
CA ASP A 518 -9.33 -17.37 9.37
C ASP A 518 -8.04 -16.89 8.65
N VAL A 519 -8.03 -16.97 7.32
CA VAL A 519 -6.89 -16.61 6.48
C VAL A 519 -6.74 -15.09 6.45
N GLN A 520 -5.52 -14.59 6.70
CA GLN A 520 -5.23 -13.14 6.63
C GLN A 520 -5.43 -12.59 5.21
N PHE A 521 -5.45 -11.26 5.06
CA PHE A 521 -5.57 -10.61 3.75
C PHE A 521 -4.19 -10.27 3.18
N ALA A 522 -4.07 -10.21 1.86
CA ALA A 522 -2.86 -9.76 1.17
C ALA A 522 -2.38 -8.39 1.70
N SER A 523 -1.06 -8.27 1.90
CA SER A 523 -0.47 -7.23 2.75
C SER A 523 -0.57 -5.80 2.21
N ASP A 524 -0.79 -5.66 0.91
CA ASP A 524 -1.08 -4.45 0.15
C ASP A 524 -2.58 -4.12 0.14
N LEU A 525 -3.44 -5.14 0.01
CA LEU A 525 -4.89 -5.03 0.01
C LEU A 525 -5.53 -4.88 1.40
N LEU A 526 -4.78 -4.93 2.50
CA LEU A 526 -5.28 -4.76 3.87
C LEU A 526 -6.26 -3.58 4.01
N THR A 527 -5.97 -2.42 3.42
CA THR A 527 -6.86 -1.24 3.54
C THR A 527 -8.09 -1.33 2.64
N PHE A 528 -8.00 -2.04 1.51
CA PHE A 528 -9.15 -2.37 0.66
C PHE A 528 -10.10 -3.33 1.39
N TYR A 529 -9.60 -4.45 1.91
CA TYR A 529 -10.43 -5.40 2.64
C TYR A 529 -11.04 -4.77 3.92
N ASP A 530 -10.31 -3.94 4.67
CA ASP A 530 -10.86 -3.19 5.82
C ASP A 530 -12.02 -2.24 5.44
N PHE A 531 -12.05 -1.70 4.22
CA PHE A 531 -13.19 -0.94 3.71
C PHE A 531 -14.36 -1.88 3.37
N ILE A 532 -14.13 -3.00 2.68
CA ILE A 532 -15.17 -3.99 2.37
C ILE A 532 -15.79 -4.53 3.66
N THR A 533 -14.99 -5.06 4.57
CA THR A 533 -15.46 -5.73 5.78
C THR A 533 -15.99 -4.74 6.80
N GLY A 534 -15.35 -3.58 6.98
CA GLY A 534 -15.75 -2.57 7.96
C GLY A 534 -16.85 -1.62 7.48
N CYS A 535 -16.73 -1.05 6.28
CA CYS A 535 -17.69 -0.06 5.75
C CYS A 535 -18.85 -0.68 4.94
N ILE A 536 -18.67 -1.85 4.32
CA ILE A 536 -19.78 -2.50 3.60
C ILE A 536 -20.46 -3.54 4.50
N MET A 537 -19.73 -4.55 4.97
CA MET A 537 -20.31 -5.69 5.70
C MET A 537 -20.57 -5.42 7.20
N GLY A 538 -19.81 -4.51 7.83
CA GLY A 538 -19.91 -4.21 9.27
C GLY A 538 -19.23 -5.23 10.20
N LEU A 539 -18.33 -6.07 9.67
CA LEU A 539 -17.63 -7.16 10.36
C LEU A 539 -16.45 -6.69 11.24
N ASN A 540 -16.13 -5.40 11.23
CA ASN A 540 -15.14 -4.77 12.13
C ASN A 540 -15.39 -3.26 12.19
N LEU A 541 -14.73 -2.57 13.13
CA LEU A 541 -14.62 -1.12 13.08
C LEU A 541 -13.60 -0.75 11.98
N PRO A 542 -13.99 -0.07 10.88
CA PRO A 542 -13.07 0.31 9.81
C PRO A 542 -12.03 1.33 10.27
N GLY A 543 -10.83 1.29 9.71
CA GLY A 543 -9.72 2.20 9.98
C GLY A 543 -9.97 3.63 9.48
N ALA A 544 -9.15 4.59 9.95
CA ALA A 544 -9.33 6.02 9.68
C ALA A 544 -9.41 6.37 8.18
N SER A 545 -8.59 5.73 7.33
CA SER A 545 -8.62 5.89 5.87
C SER A 545 -9.96 5.46 5.27
N CYS A 546 -10.49 4.33 5.73
CA CYS A 546 -11.72 3.71 5.25
C CYS A 546 -12.94 4.52 5.69
N ARG A 547 -12.98 4.93 6.97
CA ARG A 547 -13.99 5.88 7.50
C ARG A 547 -14.02 7.18 6.71
N ALA A 548 -12.86 7.73 6.38
CA ALA A 548 -12.75 8.97 5.61
C ALA A 548 -13.19 8.82 4.15
N LEU A 549 -12.86 7.70 3.47
CA LEU A 549 -13.36 7.44 2.12
C LEU A 549 -14.88 7.19 2.13
N HIS A 550 -15.41 6.40 3.08
CA HIS A 550 -16.86 6.19 3.22
C HIS A 550 -17.58 7.54 3.39
N THR A 551 -17.14 8.38 4.32
CA THR A 551 -17.69 9.73 4.53
C THR A 551 -17.64 10.57 3.24
N THR A 552 -16.51 10.52 2.52
CA THR A 552 -16.34 11.21 1.22
C THR A 552 -17.35 10.73 0.18
N LEU A 553 -17.62 9.41 0.10
CA LEU A 553 -18.58 8.83 -0.84
C LEU A 553 -20.03 9.14 -0.42
N CYS A 554 -20.36 9.12 0.87
CA CYS A 554 -21.69 9.46 1.37
C CYS A 554 -22.11 10.90 1.06
N ASN A 555 -21.15 11.83 0.99
CA ASN A 555 -21.37 13.22 0.55
C ASN A 555 -21.65 13.36 -0.96
N ILE A 556 -21.54 12.30 -1.75
CA ILE A 556 -21.82 12.33 -3.19
C ILE A 556 -23.31 12.12 -3.42
N SER A 557 -23.98 13.22 -3.79
CA SER A 557 -25.26 13.19 -4.51
C SER A 557 -25.05 12.46 -5.83
N LEU A 558 -25.88 11.44 -6.09
CA LEU A 558 -25.92 10.72 -7.37
C LEU A 558 -26.70 11.53 -8.41
#